data_AF-A0A662SHP3-F1
#
_entry.id   AF-A0A662SHP3-F1
#
_cell.length_a   1.000
_cell.length_b   1.000
_cell.length_c   1.000
_cell.angle_alpha   90.00
_cell.angle_beta   90.00
_cell.angle_gamma   90.00
#
_symmetry.space_group_name_H-M   'P 1'
#
loop_
_entity.id
_entity.type
_entity.pdbx_description
1 polymer ?
#
loop_
_entity_poly.entity_id
_entity_poly.type
_entity_poly.pdbx_seq_one_letter_code
_entity_poly.pdbx_strand_id
1 'polypeptide(L)' 'MDIVDRVLSGEKLLVAPLVAYPSLKLINGKANECLREPELHMKLMKASFEEFGLDIVFPLMDLTVEAESVGVKVTMK' A
#
# COMPACT_ATOMS: atom_id res chain seq x y z
N MET A 1 15.01 6.76 -25.22
CA MET A 1 13.74 7.10 -24.56
C MET A 1 13.85 6.52 -23.17
N ASP A 2 14.01 7.39 -22.18
CA ASP A 2 14.12 6.96 -20.80
C ASP A 2 12.73 6.63 -20.21
N ILE A 3 12.69 6.17 -18.96
CA ILE A 3 11.43 5.82 -18.30
C ILE A 3 10.52 7.04 -18.10
N VAL A 4 11.10 8.22 -17.94
CA VAL A 4 10.38 9.49 -17.74
C VAL A 4 9.70 9.87 -19.05
N ASP A 5 10.41 9.84 -20.17
CA ASP A 5 9.87 10.08 -21.51
C ASP A 5 8.65 9.19 -21.78
N ARG A 6 8.74 7.90 -21.41
CA ARG A 6 7.67 6.92 -21.61
C ARG A 6 6.43 7.17 -20.75
N VAL A 7 6.62 7.66 -19.52
CA VAL A 7 5.52 8.06 -18.64
C VAL A 7 4.87 9.35 -19.14
N LEU A 8 5.68 10.33 -19.54
CA LEU A 8 5.20 11.64 -20.02
C LEU A 8 4.52 11.55 -21.40
N SER A 9 4.90 10.59 -22.24
CA SER A 9 4.28 10.38 -23.56
C SER A 9 2.98 9.56 -23.52
N GLY A 10 2.53 9.11 -22.34
CA GLY A 10 1.35 8.27 -22.21
C GLY A 10 0.05 9.01 -22.54
N GLU A 11 -0.96 8.26 -23.02
CA GLU A 11 -2.29 8.82 -23.34
C GLU A 11 -3.07 9.27 -22.10
N LYS A 12 -2.69 8.78 -20.91
CA LYS A 12 -3.29 9.12 -19.62
C LYS A 12 -2.23 9.49 -18.59
N LEU A 13 -2.63 10.35 -17.65
CA LEU A 13 -1.86 10.59 -16.43
C LEU A 13 -1.94 9.35 -15.53
N LEU A 14 -0.77 8.80 -15.17
CA LEU A 14 -0.69 7.67 -14.25
C LEU A 14 -0.99 8.13 -12.82
N VAL A 15 -1.74 7.32 -12.08
CA VAL A 15 -2.16 7.63 -10.70
C VAL A 15 -1.58 6.61 -9.71
N ALA A 16 -0.86 7.13 -8.71
CA ALA A 16 -0.21 6.37 -7.65
C ALA A 16 -0.59 6.97 -6.27
N PRO A 17 -1.78 6.66 -5.73
CA PRO A 17 -2.27 7.31 -4.53
C PRO A 17 -1.96 6.48 -3.26
N LEU A 18 -1.75 7.17 -2.14
CA LEU A 18 -1.51 6.55 -0.84
C LEU A 18 -2.84 6.19 -0.15
N VAL A 19 -3.47 5.09 -0.60
CA VAL A 19 -4.82 4.69 -0.17
C VAL A 19 -4.86 3.41 0.68
N ALA A 20 -3.72 2.85 1.09
CA ALA A 20 -3.67 1.59 1.81
C ALA A 20 -4.47 1.60 3.14
N TYR A 21 -4.40 2.68 3.93
CA TYR A 21 -5.18 2.80 5.18
C TYR A 21 -6.70 2.87 4.93
N PRO A 22 -7.21 3.76 4.06
CA PRO A 22 -8.62 3.72 3.66
C PRO A 22 -9.08 2.35 3.16
N SER A 23 -8.20 1.64 2.45
CA SER A 23 -8.49 0.33 1.84
C SER A 23 -8.63 -0.81 2.84
N LEU A 24 -8.20 -0.63 4.10
CA LEU A 24 -8.44 -1.62 5.18
C LEU A 24 -9.93 -1.95 5.33
N LYS A 25 -10.80 -0.98 5.05
CA LYS A 25 -12.27 -1.16 5.08
C LYS A 25 -12.75 -2.16 4.02
N LEU A 26 -12.08 -2.27 2.87
CA LEU A 26 -12.48 -3.16 1.77
C LEU A 26 -12.36 -4.63 2.15
N ILE A 27 -11.41 -4.94 3.05
CA ILE A 27 -11.15 -6.32 3.48
C ILE A 27 -11.59 -6.59 4.93
N ASN A 28 -12.26 -5.62 5.57
CA ASN A 28 -12.57 -5.61 7.00
C ASN A 28 -11.33 -5.92 7.87
N GLY A 29 -10.17 -5.38 7.48
CA GLY A 29 -8.88 -5.69 8.08
C GLY A 29 -8.43 -4.64 9.08
N LYS A 30 -7.53 -5.03 9.99
CA LYS A 30 -6.84 -4.11 10.89
C LYS A 30 -5.42 -3.87 10.42
N ALA A 31 -4.90 -2.66 10.65
CA ALA A 31 -3.56 -2.28 10.23
C ALA A 31 -2.48 -3.18 10.85
N ASN A 32 -2.57 -3.45 12.16
CA ASN A 32 -1.60 -4.26 12.89
C ASN A 32 -1.48 -5.71 12.38
N GLU A 33 -2.60 -6.28 11.89
CA GLU A 33 -2.66 -7.60 11.27
C GLU A 33 -2.08 -7.56 9.85
N CYS A 34 -2.53 -6.61 9.03
CA CYS A 34 -2.09 -6.50 7.63
C CYS A 34 -0.61 -6.14 7.49
N LEU A 35 -0.02 -5.44 8.46
CA LEU A 35 1.42 -5.13 8.46
C LEU A 35 2.30 -6.35 8.77
N ARG A 36 1.76 -7.38 9.43
CA ARG A 36 2.52 -8.54 9.93
C ARG A 36 2.23 -9.84 9.17
N GLU A 37 1.04 -9.96 8.60
CA GLU A 37 0.60 -11.14 7.84
C GLU A 37 0.67 -10.88 6.33
N PRO A 38 1.64 -11.49 5.60
CA PRO A 38 1.86 -11.22 4.17
C PRO A 38 0.62 -11.46 3.29
N GLU A 39 -0.16 -12.49 3.58
CA GLU A 39 -1.37 -12.83 2.81
C GLU A 39 -2.46 -11.76 2.98
N LEU A 40 -2.64 -11.23 4.21
CA LEU A 40 -3.57 -10.13 4.45
C LEU A 40 -3.09 -8.83 3.79
N HIS A 41 -1.77 -8.59 3.80
CA HIS A 41 -1.16 -7.45 3.11
C HIS A 41 -1.41 -7.51 1.59
N MET A 42 -1.20 -8.67 0.98
CA MET A 42 -1.44 -8.85 -0.45
C MET A 42 -2.93 -8.73 -0.78
N LYS A 43 -3.80 -9.30 0.07
CA LYS A 43 -5.26 -9.16 -0.08
C LYS A 43 -5.68 -7.68 -0.05
N LEU A 44 -5.11 -6.88 0.85
CA LEU A 44 -5.36 -5.44 0.92
C LEU A 44 -4.92 -4.71 -0.36
N MET A 45 -3.70 -4.99 -0.83
CA MET A 45 -3.16 -4.38 -2.05
C MET A 45 -4.01 -4.73 -3.28
N LYS A 46 -4.40 -5.99 -3.41
CA LYS A 46 -5.27 -6.46 -4.48
C LYS A 46 -6.64 -5.79 -4.44
N ALA A 47 -7.28 -5.71 -3.27
CA ALA A 47 -8.57 -5.02 -3.11
C ALA A 47 -8.46 -3.53 -3.48
N SER A 48 -7.34 -2.88 -3.10
CA SER A 48 -7.09 -1.47 -3.45
C SER A 48 -6.97 -1.28 -4.96
N PHE A 49 -6.28 -2.19 -5.65
CA PHE A 49 -6.16 -2.18 -7.10
C PHE A 49 -7.51 -2.37 -7.79
N GLU A 50 -8.28 -3.38 -7.36
CA GLU A 50 -9.57 -3.73 -7.96
C GLU A 50 -10.63 -2.64 -7.76
N GLU A 51 -10.65 -1.99 -6.60
CA GLU A 51 -11.62 -0.92 -6.29
C GLU A 51 -11.30 0.39 -7.02
N PHE A 52 -10.03 0.80 -7.04
CA PHE A 52 -9.65 2.15 -7.47
C PHE A 52 -8.99 2.23 -8.85
N GLY A 53 -8.66 1.08 -9.48
CA GLY A 53 -8.03 1.05 -10.81
C GLY A 53 -6.66 1.73 -10.83
N LEU A 54 -5.87 1.58 -9.77
CA LEU A 54 -4.59 2.26 -9.58
C LEU A 54 -3.54 1.81 -10.61
N ASP A 55 -2.73 2.74 -11.11
CA ASP A 55 -1.60 2.40 -12.00
C ASP A 55 -0.39 1.89 -11.19
N ILE A 56 -0.26 2.33 -9.93
CA ILE A 56 0.72 1.85 -8.96
C ILE A 56 0.03 1.63 -7.63
N VAL A 57 0.24 0.45 -7.05
CA VAL A 57 -0.26 0.10 -5.72
C VAL A 57 0.87 0.25 -4.71
N PHE A 58 0.72 1.18 -3.78
CA PHE A 58 1.62 1.27 -2.64
C PHE A 58 1.20 0.28 -1.55
N PRO A 59 2.16 -0.39 -0.88
CA PRO A 59 1.88 -1.25 0.26
C PRO A 59 1.31 -0.45 1.44
N LEU A 60 0.73 -1.16 2.41
CA LEU A 60 0.42 -0.56 3.70
C LEU A 60 1.73 -0.27 4.44
N MET A 61 1.99 1.00 4.70
CA MET A 61 3.21 1.46 5.36
C MET A 61 2.86 2.03 6.73
N ASP A 62 3.71 1.74 7.71
CA ASP A 62 3.65 2.35 9.04
C ASP A 62 5.06 2.29 9.65
N LEU A 63 5.55 3.45 10.10
CA LEU A 63 6.90 3.61 10.69
C LEU A 63 7.18 2.70 11.89
N THR A 64 6.13 2.12 12.47
CA THR A 64 6.24 1.16 13.55
C THR A 64 6.92 -0.14 13.12
N VAL A 65 6.82 -0.54 11.85
CA VAL A 65 7.52 -1.72 11.32
C VAL A 65 9.04 -1.50 11.36
N GLU A 66 9.50 -0.34 10.90
CA GLU A 66 10.92 0.03 10.91
C GLU A 66 11.42 0.19 12.35
N ALA A 67 10.63 0.80 13.24
CA ALA A 67 10.98 0.93 14.66
C ALA A 67 11.12 -0.46 15.33
N GLU A 68 10.19 -1.39 15.08
CA GLU A 68 10.27 -2.77 15.58
C GLU A 68 11.50 -3.50 15.04
N SER A 69 11.87 -3.27 13.77
CA SER A 69 13.03 -3.90 13.15
C SER A 69 14.36 -3.56 13.82
N VAL A 70 14.45 -2.41 14.49
CA VAL A 70 15.63 -1.96 15.27
C VAL A 70 15.50 -2.25 16.76
N GLY A 71 14.50 -3.04 17.18
CA GLY A 71 14.33 -3.52 18.55
C GLY A 71 13.45 -2.66 19.45
N VAL A 72 12.80 -1.61 18.93
CA VAL A 72 11.85 -0.81 19.70
C VAL A 72 10.54 -1.60 19.86
N LYS A 73 10.05 -1.73 21.09
CA LYS A 73 8.73 -2.32 21.34
C LYS A 73 7.65 -1.30 21.01
N VAL A 74 6.83 -1.60 20.01
CA VAL A 74 5.69 -0.76 19.64
C VAL A 74 4.38 -1.40 20.10
N THR A 75 3.43 -0.58 20.55
CA THR A 75 2.07 -1.00 20.83
C THR A 75 1.13 -0.23 19.91
N MET A 76 0.60 -0.92 18.89
CA MET A 76 -0.44 -0.36 18.03
C MET A 76 -1.78 -0.43 18.77
N LYS A 77 -2.51 0.70 18.80
CA LYS A 77 -3.86 0.78 19.37
C LYS A 77 -4.91 0.45 18.32
#